data_AF-A0A0C3QI51-F1
#
_entry.id   AF-A0A0C3QI51-F1
#
_cell.length_a   1.000
_cell.length_b   1.000
_cell.length_c   1.000
_cell.angle_alpha   90.00
_cell.angle_beta   90.00
_cell.angle_gamma   90.00
#
_symmetry.space_group_name_H-M   'P 1'
#
loop_
_entity.id
_entity.type
_entity.pdbx_description
1 polymer ?
#
loop_
_entity_poly.entity_id
_entity_poly.type
_entity_poly.pdbx_seq_one_letter_code
_entity_poly.pdbx_strand_id
1 'polypeptide(L)'
;IYFLTQDPKARQAALNLRDAVLHLRRDGAFVAVPLYRVNYGPIGPHPAGSYEIWCPAESFASVFSYLALNRGDLSILVHPLTRDERNDHETRRAWLGPSFPIYLDALPVRSTEIPMQYTSLNLGYSSPNPGLTVEERKKAGATIEDALRGEPEAAPAPVG
;
A
#
# COMPACT_ATOMS: atom_id res chain seq x y z
N ILE A 1 7.41 4.48 -4.60
CA ILE A 1 8.49 5.27 -3.92
C ILE A 1 9.06 6.23 -4.95
N TYR A 2 9.19 7.52 -4.61
CA TYR A 2 9.58 8.59 -5.52
C TYR A 2 10.90 9.23 -5.12
N PHE A 3 11.65 9.68 -6.11
CA PHE A 3 12.85 10.49 -5.96
C PHE A 3 12.91 11.55 -7.07
N LEU A 4 13.50 12.71 -6.77
CA LEU A 4 13.77 13.72 -7.78
C LEU A 4 14.86 13.22 -8.72
N THR A 5 14.62 13.34 -10.03
CA THR A 5 15.54 12.80 -11.05
C THR A 5 16.88 13.52 -11.08
N GLN A 6 16.89 14.80 -10.70
CA GLN A 6 18.07 15.65 -10.61
C GLN A 6 18.91 15.39 -9.36
N ASP A 7 18.36 14.69 -8.35
CA ASP A 7 19.04 14.43 -7.10
C ASP A 7 19.59 12.98 -7.06
N PRO A 8 20.88 12.79 -7.36
CA PRO A 8 21.49 11.46 -7.33
C PRO A 8 21.51 10.86 -5.92
N LYS A 9 21.49 11.67 -4.86
CA LYS A 9 21.44 11.17 -3.47
C LYS A 9 20.06 10.63 -3.14
N ALA A 10 19.00 11.35 -3.51
CA ALA A 10 17.62 10.84 -3.35
C ALA A 10 17.41 9.55 -4.15
N ARG A 11 17.94 9.48 -5.38
CA ARG A 11 17.92 8.24 -6.18
C ARG A 11 18.64 7.10 -5.46
N GLN A 12 19.84 7.34 -4.95
CA GLN A 12 20.59 6.31 -4.22
C GLN A 12 19.85 5.86 -2.95
N ALA A 13 19.27 6.79 -2.19
CA ALA A 13 18.46 6.47 -1.02
C ALA A 13 17.26 5.59 -1.38
N ALA A 14 16.58 5.88 -2.50
CA ALA A 14 15.47 5.08 -3.00
C ALA A 14 15.91 3.65 -3.36
N LEU A 15 17.05 3.49 -4.02
CA LEU A 15 17.60 2.17 -4.34
C LEU A 15 18.02 1.41 -3.08
N ASN A 16 18.65 2.07 -2.11
CA ASN A 16 19.01 1.45 -0.83
C ASN A 16 17.78 0.96 -0.07
N LEU A 17 16.69 1.75 -0.05
CA LEU A 17 15.43 1.35 0.57
C LEU A 17 14.81 0.14 -0.15
N ARG A 18 14.89 0.09 -1.49
CA ARG A 18 14.46 -1.05 -2.28
C ARG A 18 15.22 -2.32 -1.90
N ASP A 19 16.54 -2.25 -1.79
CA ASP A 19 17.39 -3.37 -1.43
C ASP A 19 17.10 -3.87 -0.01
N ALA A 20 16.86 -2.95 0.93
CA ALA A 20 16.46 -3.30 2.28
C ALA A 20 15.11 -4.05 2.31
N VAL A 21 14.11 -3.60 1.54
CA VAL A 21 12.82 -4.31 1.41
C VAL A 21 13.02 -5.72 0.81
N LEU A 22 13.90 -5.86 -0.19
CA LEU A 22 14.20 -7.16 -0.79
C LEU A 22 14.86 -8.12 0.20
N HIS A 23 15.80 -7.63 1.02
CA HIS A 23 16.42 -8.41 2.10
C HIS A 23 15.39 -8.83 3.15
N LEU A 24 14.55 -7.90 3.62
CA LEU A 24 13.51 -8.20 4.61
C LEU A 24 12.46 -9.19 4.10
N ARG A 25 12.08 -9.11 2.82
CA ARG A 25 11.24 -10.13 2.19
C ARG A 25 11.95 -11.49 2.21
N ARG A 26 13.22 -11.55 1.78
CA ARG A 26 14.00 -12.80 1.75
C ARG A 26 14.09 -13.43 3.14
N ASP A 27 14.26 -12.60 4.17
CA ASP A 27 14.44 -13.02 5.55
C ASP A 27 13.09 -13.29 6.27
N GLY A 28 11.96 -13.15 5.56
CA GLY A 28 10.63 -13.53 6.05
C GLY A 28 9.93 -12.48 6.93
N ALA A 29 10.40 -11.24 6.96
CA ALA A 29 9.82 -10.18 7.78
C ALA A 29 8.39 -9.78 7.33
N PHE A 30 8.15 -9.80 6.02
CA PHE A 30 6.85 -9.52 5.39
C PHE A 30 6.86 -9.94 3.92
N VAL A 31 5.70 -9.93 3.28
CA VAL A 31 5.57 -10.06 1.82
C VAL A 31 5.49 -8.67 1.19
N ALA A 32 6.53 -8.31 0.44
CA ALA A 32 6.57 -7.09 -0.37
C ALA A 32 7.39 -7.35 -1.63
N VAL A 33 6.85 -7.05 -2.80
CA VAL A 33 7.48 -7.37 -4.09
C VAL A 33 7.78 -6.07 -4.84
N PRO A 34 8.99 -5.52 -4.70
CA PRO A 34 9.45 -4.46 -5.59
C PRO A 34 9.47 -4.94 -7.03
N LEU A 35 8.87 -4.17 -7.95
CA LEU A 35 8.95 -4.46 -9.38
C LEU A 35 10.40 -4.37 -9.84
N TYR A 36 10.77 -5.15 -10.87
CA TYR A 36 12.13 -5.16 -11.41
C TYR A 36 12.53 -3.79 -11.97
N ARG A 37 11.60 -3.13 -12.68
CA ARG A 37 11.82 -1.83 -13.32
C ARG A 37 11.95 -0.72 -12.28
N VAL A 38 12.98 0.10 -12.43
CA VAL A 38 13.09 1.42 -11.81
C VAL A 38 12.87 2.45 -12.91
N ASN A 39 11.94 3.36 -12.70
CA ASN A 39 11.68 4.49 -13.59
C ASN A 39 12.67 5.60 -13.23
N TYR A 40 13.69 5.84 -14.06
CA TYR A 40 14.66 6.93 -13.85
C TYR A 40 14.15 8.31 -14.30
N GLY A 41 12.91 8.36 -14.80
CA GLY A 41 12.18 9.56 -15.16
C GLY A 41 10.66 9.31 -15.10
N PRO A 42 9.84 10.31 -15.44
CA PRO A 42 8.39 10.19 -15.42
C PRO A 42 7.89 9.05 -16.33
N ILE A 43 7.00 8.21 -15.82
CA ILE A 43 6.36 7.10 -16.54
C ILE A 43 4.91 6.98 -16.07
N GLY A 44 3.97 6.88 -17.02
CA GLY A 44 2.55 6.78 -16.71
C GLY A 44 2.05 7.96 -15.87
N PRO A 45 1.35 7.72 -14.76
CA PRO A 45 0.84 8.81 -13.91
C PRO A 45 1.91 9.41 -12.98
N HIS A 46 3.12 8.84 -12.95
CA HIS A 46 4.16 9.19 -11.99
C HIS A 46 5.05 10.32 -12.54
N PRO A 47 5.09 11.51 -11.89
CA PRO A 47 5.73 12.70 -12.44
C PRO A 47 7.25 12.80 -12.19
N ALA A 48 7.86 11.79 -11.55
CA ALA A 48 9.27 11.81 -11.17
C ALA A 48 9.88 10.41 -11.31
N GLY A 49 11.15 10.27 -10.93
CA GLY A 49 11.77 8.95 -10.81
C GLY A 49 11.06 8.14 -9.73
N SER A 50 10.79 6.86 -10.01
CA SER A 50 10.01 6.02 -9.10
C SER A 50 10.26 4.52 -9.27
N TYR A 51 9.84 3.76 -8.28
CA TYR A 51 9.59 2.32 -8.42
C TYR A 51 8.41 1.90 -7.56
N GLU A 52 7.81 0.77 -7.92
CA GLU A 52 6.61 0.21 -7.29
C GLU A 52 6.97 -0.98 -6.40
N ILE A 53 6.19 -1.16 -5.34
CA ILE A 53 6.21 -2.33 -4.47
C ILE A 53 4.77 -2.82 -4.35
N TRP A 54 4.51 -4.04 -4.78
CA TRP A 54 3.26 -4.72 -4.45
C TRP A 54 3.34 -5.31 -3.04
N CYS A 55 2.29 -5.18 -2.24
CA CYS A 55 2.15 -5.91 -0.98
C CYS A 55 0.70 -6.40 -0.80
N PRO A 56 0.50 -7.63 -0.30
CA PRO A 56 -0.83 -8.14 -0.01
C PRO A 56 -1.35 -7.55 1.31
N ALA A 57 -2.68 -7.58 1.51
CA ALA A 57 -3.35 -6.97 2.66
C ALA A 57 -2.81 -7.48 4.00
N GLU A 58 -2.46 -8.77 4.07
CA GLU A 58 -1.95 -9.47 5.24
C GLU A 58 -0.54 -8.98 5.65
N SER A 59 0.22 -8.39 4.73
CA SER A 59 1.54 -7.80 5.01
C SER A 59 1.55 -6.28 5.02
N PHE A 60 0.42 -5.63 4.68
CA PHE A 60 0.36 -4.19 4.51
C PHE A 60 0.80 -3.42 5.75
N ALA A 61 0.32 -3.80 6.94
CA ALA A 61 0.66 -3.11 8.19
C ALA A 61 2.18 -3.13 8.47
N SER A 62 2.82 -4.29 8.30
CA SER A 62 4.27 -4.44 8.51
C SER A 62 5.09 -3.66 7.48
N VAL A 63 4.71 -3.72 6.20
CA VAL A 63 5.38 -2.99 5.12
C VAL A 63 5.22 -1.49 5.31
N PHE A 64 4.00 -1.02 5.56
CA PHE A 64 3.69 0.38 5.79
C PHE A 64 4.48 0.93 6.99
N SER A 65 4.48 0.21 8.11
CA SER A 65 5.22 0.61 9.32
C SER A 65 6.72 0.70 9.05
N TYR A 66 7.30 -0.30 8.38
CA TYR A 66 8.72 -0.27 8.03
C TYR A 66 9.06 0.92 7.14
N LEU A 67 8.27 1.17 6.09
CA LEU A 67 8.48 2.29 5.18
C LEU A 67 8.31 3.64 5.89
N ALA A 68 7.32 3.77 6.77
CA ALA A 68 7.10 5.00 7.55
C ALA A 68 8.31 5.34 8.42
N LEU A 69 8.93 4.34 9.04
CA LEU A 69 10.10 4.49 9.92
C LEU A 69 11.42 4.69 9.15
N ASN A 70 11.56 4.11 7.96
CA ASN A 70 12.86 3.99 7.28
C ASN A 70 12.97 4.74 5.94
N ARG A 71 11.92 5.43 5.48
CA ARG A 71 11.95 6.13 4.18
C ARG A 71 12.90 7.33 4.10
N GLY A 72 13.38 7.84 5.23
CA GLY A 72 14.08 9.12 5.28
C GLY A 72 13.25 10.24 4.64
N ASP A 73 13.84 10.95 3.68
CA ASP A 73 13.19 12.07 2.99
C ASP A 73 12.38 11.66 1.74
N LEU A 74 12.33 10.36 1.41
CA LEU A 74 11.62 9.88 0.22
C LEU A 74 10.10 9.96 0.37
N SER A 75 9.42 10.28 -0.73
CA SER A 75 7.95 10.25 -0.79
C SER A 75 7.42 8.90 -1.26
N ILE A 76 6.33 8.43 -0.67
CA ILE A 76 5.73 7.14 -1.00
C ILE A 76 4.23 7.34 -1.22
N LEU A 77 3.78 7.16 -2.46
CA LEU A 77 2.36 6.98 -2.76
C LEU A 77 1.95 5.56 -2.34
N VAL A 78 0.85 5.47 -1.60
CA VAL A 78 0.20 4.22 -1.23
C VAL A 78 -1.23 4.29 -1.75
N HIS A 79 -1.69 3.28 -2.48
CA HIS A 79 -3.07 3.20 -2.97
C HIS A 79 -3.52 1.75 -3.07
N PRO A 80 -4.83 1.46 -3.01
CA PRO A 80 -5.36 0.14 -3.28
C PRO A 80 -5.25 -0.22 -4.78
N LEU A 81 -5.42 -1.51 -5.11
CA LEU A 81 -5.50 -2.00 -6.47
C LEU A 81 -6.93 -2.48 -6.76
N THR A 82 -7.76 -1.58 -7.30
CA THR A 82 -9.14 -1.89 -7.69
C THR A 82 -9.33 -1.65 -9.19
N ARG A 83 -10.57 -1.80 -9.67
CA ARG A 83 -10.93 -1.44 -11.04
C ARG A 83 -11.02 0.06 -11.25
N ASP A 84 -11.06 0.87 -10.20
CA ASP A 84 -11.16 2.33 -10.31
C ASP A 84 -9.78 2.99 -10.17
N GLU A 85 -8.84 2.63 -11.05
CA GLU A 85 -7.42 3.05 -10.94
C GLU A 85 -7.25 4.56 -10.78
N ARG A 86 -8.03 5.37 -11.50
CA ARG A 86 -8.01 6.83 -11.33
C ARG A 86 -8.38 7.24 -9.90
N ASN A 87 -9.47 6.71 -9.34
CA ASN A 87 -9.87 7.01 -7.96
C ASN A 87 -8.88 6.47 -6.94
N ASP A 88 -8.28 5.31 -7.21
CA ASP A 88 -7.24 4.74 -6.36
C ASP A 88 -6.04 5.70 -6.24
N HIS A 89 -5.66 6.34 -7.35
CA HIS A 89 -4.57 7.33 -7.40
C HIS A 89 -4.96 8.74 -7.01
N GLU A 90 -6.25 9.08 -6.95
CA GLU A 90 -6.75 10.43 -6.69
C GLU A 90 -7.21 10.59 -5.25
N THR A 91 -8.23 9.82 -4.84
CA THR A 91 -8.97 10.02 -3.59
C THR A 91 -8.73 8.91 -2.56
N ARG A 92 -8.42 7.70 -2.99
CA ARG A 92 -8.17 6.55 -2.08
C ARG A 92 -6.68 6.34 -1.78
N ARG A 93 -5.84 7.31 -2.17
CA ARG A 93 -4.40 7.30 -1.91
C ARG A 93 -4.05 7.84 -0.53
N ALA A 94 -2.90 7.42 -0.04
CA ALA A 94 -2.17 8.03 1.06
C ALA A 94 -0.74 8.38 0.61
N TRP A 95 -0.11 9.28 1.36
CA TRP A 95 1.30 9.64 1.18
C TRP A 95 2.07 9.49 2.48
N LEU A 96 3.25 8.86 2.39
CA LEU A 96 4.28 9.00 3.40
C LEU A 96 5.29 10.04 2.90
N GLY A 97 5.41 11.15 3.62
CA GLY A 97 6.20 12.32 3.19
C GLY A 97 5.41 13.27 2.26
N PRO A 98 6.09 14.24 1.64
CA PRO A 98 5.46 15.20 0.73
C PRO A 98 4.81 14.50 -0.47
N SER A 99 3.65 14.97 -0.91
CA SER A 99 2.98 14.42 -2.08
C SER A 99 3.60 14.90 -3.40
N PHE A 100 3.46 14.07 -4.44
CA PHE A 100 3.74 14.48 -5.82
C PHE A 100 2.44 14.72 -6.60
N PRO A 101 2.44 15.64 -7.59
CA PRO A 101 1.29 15.89 -8.45
C PRO A 101 1.12 14.76 -9.47
N ILE A 102 0.37 13.73 -9.11
CA ILE A 102 0.08 12.59 -9.99
C ILE A 102 -0.68 13.04 -11.24
N TYR A 103 -0.22 12.61 -12.41
CA TYR A 103 -0.87 12.90 -13.70
C TYR A 103 -2.02 11.92 -13.94
N LEU A 104 -3.21 12.27 -13.47
CA LEU A 104 -4.39 11.39 -13.44
C LEU A 104 -4.94 11.04 -14.82
N ASP A 105 -4.72 11.88 -15.84
CA ASP A 105 -5.24 11.65 -17.19
C ASP A 105 -4.48 10.53 -17.95
N ALA A 106 -3.37 10.03 -17.39
CA ALA A 106 -2.73 8.81 -17.87
C ALA A 106 -3.44 7.52 -17.40
N LEU A 107 -4.45 7.61 -16.51
CA LEU A 107 -5.13 6.45 -15.93
C LEU A 107 -6.52 6.25 -16.55
N PRO A 108 -6.95 4.99 -16.74
CA PRO A 108 -8.33 4.71 -17.11
C PRO A 108 -9.27 5.11 -15.96
N VAL A 109 -10.46 5.59 -16.32
CA VAL A 109 -11.51 5.90 -15.31
C VAL A 109 -11.93 4.61 -14.59
N ARG A 110 -12.08 3.51 -15.34
CA ARG A 110 -12.38 2.19 -14.81
C ARG A 110 -11.85 1.09 -15.73
N SER A 111 -11.13 0.13 -15.15
CA SER A 111 -10.59 -1.03 -15.86
C SER A 111 -11.63 -2.16 -15.94
N THR A 112 -11.58 -2.94 -17.02
CA THR A 112 -12.44 -4.13 -17.20
C THR A 112 -12.12 -5.21 -16.17
N GLU A 113 -10.84 -5.38 -15.89
CA GLU A 113 -10.28 -6.36 -14.95
C GLU A 113 -9.63 -5.66 -13.76
N ILE A 114 -9.47 -6.39 -12.65
CA ILE A 114 -8.61 -5.96 -11.54
C ILE A 114 -7.16 -6.20 -11.99
N PRO A 115 -6.24 -5.23 -11.82
CA PRO A 115 -4.83 -5.41 -12.18
C PRO A 115 -4.12 -6.33 -11.18
N MET A 116 -4.43 -7.63 -11.25
CA MET A 116 -3.89 -8.66 -10.37
C MET A 116 -2.38 -8.78 -10.59
N GLN A 117 -1.62 -8.72 -9.50
CA GLN A 117 -0.17 -8.90 -9.50
C GLN A 117 0.20 -10.10 -8.61
N TYR A 118 1.18 -10.89 -9.05
CA TYR A 118 1.75 -12.00 -8.28
C TYR A 118 0.73 -13.06 -7.80
N THR A 119 -0.21 -13.44 -8.67
CA THR A 119 -1.26 -14.44 -8.37
C THR A 119 -0.73 -15.79 -7.87
N SER A 120 0.49 -16.18 -8.30
CA SER A 120 1.15 -17.41 -7.85
C SER A 120 1.47 -17.45 -6.36
N LEU A 121 1.44 -16.30 -5.67
CA LEU A 121 1.68 -16.24 -4.23
C LEU A 121 0.45 -16.62 -3.39
N ASN A 122 -0.77 -16.66 -3.98
CA ASN A 122 -2.01 -16.97 -3.27
C ASN A 122 -2.25 -16.08 -2.03
N LEU A 123 -1.97 -14.77 -2.15
CA LEU A 123 -2.14 -13.77 -1.08
C LEU A 123 -3.02 -12.60 -1.54
N GLY A 124 -3.54 -11.82 -0.60
CA GLY A 124 -4.44 -10.71 -0.91
C GLY A 124 -5.66 -11.17 -1.70
N TYR A 125 -5.97 -10.51 -2.82
CA TYR A 125 -7.11 -10.88 -3.66
C TYR A 125 -6.98 -12.26 -4.33
N SER A 126 -5.80 -12.88 -4.34
CA SER A 126 -5.59 -14.26 -4.81
C SER A 126 -5.65 -15.30 -3.70
N SER A 127 -5.90 -14.91 -2.45
CA SER A 127 -5.98 -15.86 -1.34
C SER A 127 -7.14 -16.84 -1.52
N PRO A 128 -6.93 -18.16 -1.36
CA PRO A 128 -8.01 -19.14 -1.38
C PRO A 128 -8.88 -19.07 -0.12
N ASN A 129 -8.44 -18.35 0.91
CA ASN A 129 -9.15 -18.16 2.17
C ASN A 129 -9.84 -16.78 2.15
N PRO A 130 -11.17 -16.70 1.98
CA PRO A 130 -11.88 -15.43 1.81
C PRO A 130 -11.97 -14.56 3.07
N GLY A 131 -11.31 -14.96 4.16
CA GLY A 131 -11.43 -14.32 5.47
C GLY A 131 -12.79 -14.56 6.12
N LEU A 132 -13.13 -13.73 7.12
CA LEU A 132 -14.42 -13.78 7.81
C LEU A 132 -15.56 -13.32 6.90
N THR A 133 -16.68 -14.03 6.92
CA THR A 133 -17.95 -13.62 6.32
C THR A 133 -18.52 -12.35 6.97
N VAL A 134 -19.50 -11.71 6.33
CA VAL A 134 -20.20 -10.54 6.90
C VAL A 134 -20.79 -10.85 8.28
N GLU A 135 -21.43 -12.01 8.42
CA GLU A 135 -22.07 -12.41 9.67
C GLU A 135 -21.05 -12.70 10.78
N GLU A 136 -19.93 -13.35 10.45
CA GLU A 136 -18.83 -13.54 11.40
C GLU A 136 -18.22 -12.20 11.84
N ARG A 137 -18.06 -11.24 10.92
CA ARG A 137 -17.59 -9.89 11.27
C ARG A 137 -18.57 -9.15 12.18
N LYS A 138 -19.88 -9.26 11.94
CA LYS A 138 -20.90 -8.67 12.83
C LYS A 138 -20.84 -9.27 14.23
N LYS A 139 -20.72 -10.60 14.33
CA LYS A 139 -20.58 -11.30 15.61
C LYS A 139 -19.32 -10.88 16.36
N ALA A 140 -18.20 -10.76 15.64
CA ALA A 140 -16.95 -10.24 16.21
C ALA A 140 -17.12 -8.79 16.72
N GLY A 141 -17.80 -7.93 15.95
CA GLY A 141 -18.12 -6.56 16.38
C GLY A 141 -18.92 -6.51 17.68
N ALA A 142 -19.98 -7.29 17.80
CA ALA A 142 -20.77 -7.35 19.05
C ALA A 142 -19.91 -7.79 20.26
N THR A 143 -19.00 -8.75 20.05
CA THR A 143 -18.09 -9.22 21.11
C THR A 143 -17.11 -8.11 21.53
N ILE A 144 -16.64 -7.30 20.58
CA ILE A 144 -15.76 -6.15 20.87
C ILE A 144 -16.52 -5.10 21.69
N GLU A 145 -17.75 -4.75 21.31
CA GLU A 145 -18.56 -3.77 22.06
C GLU A 145 -18.82 -4.21 23.50
N ASP A 146 -19.09 -5.49 23.71
CA ASP A 146 -19.26 -6.03 25.06
C ASP A 146 -17.98 -5.93 25.89
N ALA A 147 -16.82 -6.17 25.29
CA ALA A 147 -15.53 -6.03 25.95
C ALA A 147 -15.19 -4.56 26.27
N LEU A 148 -15.49 -3.64 25.35
CA LEU A 148 -15.18 -2.21 25.50
C LEU A 148 -16.12 -1.48 26.48
N ARG A 149 -17.26 -2.07 26.85
CA ARG A 149 -18.24 -1.46 27.78
C ARG A 149 -17.64 -1.03 29.13
N GLY A 150 -16.59 -1.71 29.58
CA GLY A 150 -15.88 -1.40 30.83
C GLY A 150 -14.66 -0.49 30.66
N GLU A 151 -14.27 -0.16 29.42
CA GLU A 151 -13.05 0.61 29.12
C GLU A 151 -13.37 2.11 29.09
N PRO A 152 -12.91 2.90 30.08
CA PRO A 152 -13.36 4.30 30.24
C PRO A 152 -12.90 5.24 29.13
N GLU A 153 -11.84 4.88 28.39
CA GLU A 153 -11.33 5.64 27.25
C GLU A 153 -11.92 5.20 25.91
N ALA A 154 -12.68 4.10 25.87
CA ALA A 154 -13.34 3.63 24.66
C ALA A 154 -14.67 4.38 24.46
N ALA A 155 -14.80 5.09 23.35
CA ALA A 155 -16.06 5.71 22.99
C ALA A 155 -17.11 4.62 22.67
N PRO A 156 -18.33 4.70 23.21
CA PRO A 156 -19.37 3.71 22.91
C PRO A 156 -19.81 3.81 21.45
N ALA A 157 -20.08 2.67 20.81
CA ALA A 157 -20.68 2.68 19.48
C ALA A 157 -22.06 3.37 19.49
N PRO A 158 -22.38 4.19 18.48
CA PRO A 158 -23.72 4.74 18.32
C PRO A 158 -24.77 3.64 18.22
N VAL A 159 -25.93 3.83 18.87
CA VAL A 159 -27.11 3.00 18.62
C VAL A 159 -27.63 3.29 17.20
N GLY A 160 -27.78 2.22 16.41
CA GLY A 160 -28.33 2.26 15.06
C GLY A 160 -29.85 2.38 15.01
#